data_AF-A0A5C6X3R0-F1
#
_entry.id   AF-A0A5C6X3R0-F1
#
_cell.length_a   1.000
_cell.length_b   1.000
_cell.length_c   1.000
_cell.angle_alpha   90.00
_cell.angle_beta   90.00
_cell.angle_gamma   90.00
#
_symmetry.space_group_name_H-M   'P 1'
#
loop_
_entity.id
_entity.type
_entity.pdbx_description
1 polymer ?
#
loop_
_entity_poly.entity_id
_entity_poly.type
_entity_poly.pdbx_seq_one_letter_code
_entity_poly.pdbx_strand_id
1 'polypeptide(L)'
;MVMGQEVGLRGIWALERKPLSDAEGVRELWAGALLATGEEAVDYDLNQRGQWRAFDADRLIVDTLTQRTQLVMVRLASGGVLALSTGKHGERPRLVAELRVTSTEHSKRVDALTSAAVQLMHSRLVFARHDQSEGAAYDEAVCVFLASSGELPQRLRSLQAAIPKLDVQSTPAGWQARVSPEALSPSARSDWQAFCDAISADVLT
;
A
#
# COMPACT_ATOMS: atom_id res chain seq x y z
N MET A 1 20.30 14.84 -20.14
CA MET A 1 19.39 13.73 -19.80
C MET A 1 19.01 13.97 -18.35
N VAL A 2 17.81 14.50 -18.09
CA VAL A 2 17.37 14.78 -16.73
C VAL A 2 17.08 13.43 -16.11
N MET A 3 17.89 12.99 -15.15
CA MET A 3 17.55 11.82 -14.35
C MET A 3 16.22 12.12 -13.66
N GLY A 4 15.21 11.29 -13.93
CA GLY A 4 13.89 11.47 -13.32
C GLY A 4 14.03 11.52 -11.81
N GLN A 5 13.41 12.51 -11.18
CA GLN A 5 13.43 12.65 -9.73
C GLN A 5 12.84 11.37 -9.11
N GLU A 6 13.57 10.76 -8.17
CA GLU A 6 13.04 9.66 -7.36
C GLU A 6 11.98 10.19 -6.40
N VAL A 7 10.87 9.47 -6.33
CA VAL A 7 9.76 9.74 -5.42
C VAL A 7 9.43 8.48 -4.64
N GLY A 8 9.10 8.66 -3.36
CA GLY A 8 8.56 7.60 -2.52
C GLY A 8 7.12 7.31 -2.90
N LEU A 9 6.79 6.02 -2.98
CA LEU A 9 5.43 5.53 -3.18
C LEU A 9 5.11 4.55 -2.06
N ARG A 10 4.17 4.93 -1.19
CA ARG A 10 3.63 4.03 -0.16
C ARG A 10 2.38 3.31 -0.68
N GLY A 11 2.19 2.07 -0.26
CA GLY A 11 0.96 1.29 -0.45
C GLY A 11 0.65 0.60 0.87
N ILE A 12 -0.61 0.60 1.30
CA ILE A 12 -1.05 -0.10 2.50
C ILE A 12 -2.16 -1.06 2.08
N TRP A 13 -2.21 -2.24 2.68
CA TRP A 13 -3.24 -3.23 2.37
C TRP A 13 -3.73 -3.85 3.67
N ALA A 14 -4.96 -3.49 4.03
CA ALA A 14 -5.71 -4.13 5.09
C ALA A 14 -6.33 -5.43 4.57
N LEU A 15 -5.71 -6.58 4.85
CA LEU A 15 -6.18 -7.85 4.34
C LEU A 15 -7.41 -8.29 5.16
N GLU A 16 -8.59 -8.41 4.54
CA GLU A 16 -9.75 -9.09 5.15
C GLU A 16 -9.63 -10.62 5.05
N ARG A 17 -8.52 -11.13 5.57
CA ARG A 17 -8.23 -12.56 5.63
C ARG A 17 -8.26 -13.03 7.07
N LYS A 18 -8.54 -14.31 7.28
CA LYS A 18 -8.13 -14.99 8.52
C LYS A 18 -6.60 -14.83 8.71
N PRO A 19 -6.10 -14.90 9.95
CA PRO A 19 -4.66 -14.95 10.20
C PRO A 19 -3.96 -15.93 9.27
N LEU A 20 -2.78 -15.57 8.77
CA LEU A 20 -2.02 -16.42 7.86
C LEU A 20 -1.58 -17.69 8.58
N SER A 21 -2.27 -18.80 8.29
CA SER A 21 -2.10 -20.08 8.99
C SER A 21 -1.56 -21.21 8.13
N ASP A 22 -1.46 -21.01 6.81
CA ASP A 22 -1.03 -22.03 5.86
C ASP A 22 -0.08 -21.46 4.79
N ALA A 23 0.70 -22.36 4.17
CA ALA A 23 1.73 -22.00 3.22
C ALA A 23 1.19 -21.52 1.88
N GLU A 24 0.01 -21.96 1.48
CA GLU A 24 -0.61 -21.55 0.22
C GLU A 24 -1.00 -20.07 0.27
N GLY A 25 -1.68 -19.66 1.34
CA GLY A 25 -2.07 -18.28 1.52
C GLY A 25 -0.90 -17.32 1.69
N VAL A 26 0.14 -17.73 2.42
CA VAL A 26 1.38 -16.94 2.52
C VAL A 26 2.08 -16.81 1.17
N ARG A 27 2.12 -17.90 0.38
CA ARG A 27 2.73 -17.88 -0.97
C ARG A 27 1.98 -16.95 -1.91
N GLU A 28 0.66 -17.08 -1.99
CA GLU A 28 -0.20 -16.22 -2.80
C GLU A 28 0.04 -14.74 -2.47
N LEU A 29 0.05 -14.41 -1.17
CA LEU A 29 0.23 -13.05 -0.71
C LEU A 29 1.59 -12.48 -1.08
N TRP A 30 2.68 -13.20 -0.80
CA TRP A 30 4.03 -12.74 -1.15
C TRP A 30 4.24 -12.66 -2.66
N ALA A 31 3.76 -13.64 -3.41
CA ALA A 31 3.89 -13.66 -4.86
C ALA A 31 3.18 -12.47 -5.49
N GLY A 32 1.93 -12.19 -5.10
CA GLY A 32 1.21 -11.05 -5.63
C GLY A 32 1.79 -9.72 -5.14
N ALA A 33 2.24 -9.62 -3.88
CA ALA A 33 2.88 -8.41 -3.37
C ALA A 33 4.16 -8.08 -4.15
N LEU A 34 5.03 -9.06 -4.35
CA LEU A 34 6.27 -8.89 -5.11
C LEU A 34 5.99 -8.56 -6.58
N LEU A 35 5.03 -9.25 -7.20
CA LEU A 35 4.58 -8.93 -8.56
C LEU A 35 4.07 -7.49 -8.67
N ALA A 36 3.32 -7.01 -7.66
CA ALA A 36 2.79 -5.65 -7.60
C ALA A 36 3.90 -4.59 -7.56
N THR A 37 4.96 -4.89 -6.79
CA THR A 37 6.13 -4.02 -6.74
C THR A 37 6.90 -4.05 -8.05
N GLY A 38 6.84 -5.14 -8.81
CA GLY A 38 7.61 -5.35 -10.04
C GLY A 38 9.11 -5.16 -9.83
N GLU A 39 9.59 -5.51 -8.64
CA GLU A 39 10.97 -5.45 -8.22
C GLU A 39 11.45 -6.81 -7.70
N GLU A 40 12.74 -7.05 -7.83
CA GLU A 40 13.37 -8.24 -7.25
C GLU A 40 13.55 -8.05 -5.74
N ALA A 41 13.23 -9.10 -4.97
CA ALA A 41 13.52 -9.15 -3.55
C ALA A 41 14.97 -9.60 -3.31
N VAL A 42 15.66 -8.88 -2.43
CA VAL A 42 17.10 -9.08 -2.17
C VAL A 42 17.33 -9.86 -0.89
N ASP A 43 16.74 -9.38 0.19
CA ASP A 43 16.86 -9.97 1.52
C ASP A 43 15.59 -9.73 2.34
N TYR A 44 15.46 -10.44 3.46
CA TYR A 44 14.34 -10.28 4.38
C TYR A 44 14.77 -10.36 5.84
N ASP A 45 14.01 -9.70 6.70
CA ASP A 45 14.17 -9.69 8.16
C ASP A 45 12.87 -10.06 8.85
N LEU A 46 12.98 -10.66 10.04
CA LEU A 46 11.85 -11.09 10.83
C LEU A 46 11.77 -10.24 12.10
N ASN A 47 10.60 -9.68 12.38
CA ASN A 47 10.32 -8.87 13.55
C ASN A 47 11.27 -7.67 13.74
N GLN A 48 11.78 -7.09 12.64
CA GLN A 48 12.66 -5.91 12.68
C GLN A 48 13.89 -6.08 13.59
N ARG A 49 14.48 -7.28 13.58
CA ARG A 49 15.66 -7.61 14.40
C ARG A 49 16.97 -7.13 13.78
N GLY A 50 16.94 -6.65 12.54
CA GLY A 50 18.13 -6.26 11.79
C GLY A 50 18.97 -7.45 11.33
N GLN A 51 18.40 -8.66 11.33
CA GLN A 51 19.08 -9.91 10.96
C GLN A 51 18.67 -10.32 9.55
N TRP A 52 19.11 -9.52 8.58
CA TRP A 52 18.78 -9.71 7.16
C TRP A 52 19.34 -11.03 6.62
N ARG A 53 18.47 -11.78 5.95
CA ARG A 53 18.75 -13.08 5.34
C ARG A 53 18.58 -12.95 3.83
N ALA A 54 19.47 -13.57 3.06
CA ALA A 54 19.31 -13.65 1.61
C ALA A 54 17.91 -14.16 1.25
N PHE A 55 17.31 -13.53 0.24
CA PHE A 55 15.95 -13.87 -0.15
C PHE A 55 15.87 -15.30 -0.71
N ASP A 56 14.94 -16.06 -0.15
CA ASP A 56 14.55 -17.40 -0.60
C ASP A 56 13.04 -17.51 -0.34
N ALA A 57 12.26 -17.69 -1.41
CA ALA A 57 10.81 -17.62 -1.33
C ALA A 57 10.22 -18.74 -0.44
N ASP A 58 10.74 -19.96 -0.53
CA ASP A 58 10.26 -21.09 0.26
C ASP A 58 10.60 -20.90 1.74
N ARG A 59 11.81 -20.44 2.04
CA ARG A 59 12.24 -20.14 3.40
C ARG A 59 11.47 -18.98 4.01
N LEU A 60 11.20 -17.92 3.24
CA LEU A 60 10.36 -16.79 3.65
C LEU A 60 8.96 -17.27 4.05
N ILE A 61 8.34 -18.15 3.26
CA ILE A 61 7.01 -18.71 3.55
C ILE A 61 7.04 -19.46 4.90
N VAL A 62 8.01 -20.34 5.08
CA VAL A 62 8.18 -21.10 6.34
C VAL A 62 8.39 -20.16 7.52
N ASP A 63 9.30 -19.19 7.39
CA ASP A 63 9.63 -18.24 8.45
C ASP A 63 8.43 -17.35 8.85
N THR A 64 7.61 -16.95 7.87
CA THR A 64 6.37 -16.18 8.08
C THR A 64 5.38 -16.95 8.96
N LEU A 65 5.25 -18.26 8.75
CA LEU A 65 4.32 -19.13 9.47
C LEU A 65 4.79 -19.51 10.88
N THR A 66 6.07 -19.34 11.21
CA THR A 66 6.57 -19.69 12.55
C THR A 66 5.83 -18.90 13.63
N GLN A 67 5.43 -19.55 14.74
CA GLN A 67 4.54 -18.96 15.75
C GLN A 67 5.00 -17.60 16.32
N ARG A 68 6.30 -17.30 16.29
CA ARG A 68 6.89 -16.07 16.86
C ARG A 68 7.01 -14.91 15.87
N THR A 69 6.82 -15.13 14.57
CA THR A 69 6.97 -14.08 13.55
C THR A 69 5.70 -13.24 13.48
N GLN A 70 5.73 -12.02 13.98
CA GLN A 70 4.61 -11.09 13.87
C GLN A 70 4.73 -10.26 12.59
N LEU A 71 5.95 -9.87 12.25
CA LEU A 71 6.28 -9.00 11.15
C LEU A 71 7.38 -9.63 10.29
N VAL A 72 7.25 -9.48 8.97
CA VAL A 72 8.27 -9.85 7.99
C VAL A 72 8.52 -8.65 7.11
N MET A 73 9.78 -8.29 6.91
CA MET A 73 10.19 -7.21 6.01
C MET A 73 11.05 -7.78 4.89
N VAL A 74 10.83 -7.33 3.67
CA VAL A 74 11.59 -7.73 2.48
C VAL A 74 12.15 -6.45 1.84
N ARG A 75 13.46 -6.38 1.60
CA ARG A 75 14.05 -5.30 0.80
C ARG A 75 14.01 -5.64 -0.67
N LEU A 76 13.79 -4.61 -1.46
CA LEU A 76 13.72 -4.66 -2.91
C LEU A 76 15.00 -4.07 -3.52
N ALA A 77 15.32 -4.48 -4.73
CA ALA A 77 16.56 -4.10 -5.41
C ALA A 77 16.74 -2.57 -5.59
N SER A 78 15.66 -1.79 -5.72
CA SER A 78 15.75 -0.33 -5.82
C SER A 78 15.88 0.39 -4.47
N GLY A 79 15.95 -0.35 -3.36
CA GLY A 79 15.94 0.23 -2.01
C GLY A 79 14.54 0.45 -1.44
N GLY A 80 13.50 -0.07 -2.11
CA GLY A 80 12.15 -0.20 -1.55
C GLY A 80 12.05 -1.32 -0.51
N VAL A 81 10.91 -1.37 0.19
CA VAL A 81 10.60 -2.32 1.25
C VAL A 81 9.15 -2.79 1.14
N LEU A 82 8.94 -4.10 1.33
CA LEU A 82 7.64 -4.67 1.66
C LEU A 82 7.64 -5.09 3.14
N ALA A 83 6.55 -4.82 3.85
CA ALA A 83 6.37 -5.23 5.24
C ALA A 83 5.02 -5.92 5.42
N LEU A 84 5.03 -7.12 5.96
CA LEU A 84 3.84 -7.92 6.25
C LEU A 84 3.70 -8.18 7.74
N SER A 85 2.67 -7.60 8.35
CA SER A 85 2.13 -8.06 9.63
C SER A 85 1.24 -9.27 9.39
N THR A 86 1.54 -10.39 10.04
CA THR A 86 0.89 -11.69 9.81
C THR A 86 -0.48 -11.84 10.49
N GLY A 87 -0.85 -10.92 11.38
CA GLY A 87 -2.15 -10.92 12.06
C GLY A 87 -2.32 -12.04 13.10
N LYS A 88 -1.29 -12.34 13.90
CA LYS A 88 -1.44 -13.37 14.94
C LYS A 88 -2.31 -12.85 16.08
N HIS A 89 -2.83 -13.76 16.91
CA HIS A 89 -3.69 -13.44 18.07
C HIS A 89 -5.04 -12.76 17.74
N GLY A 90 -5.58 -13.01 16.54
CA GLY A 90 -6.91 -12.51 16.14
C GLY A 90 -6.87 -11.17 15.40
N GLU A 91 -5.67 -10.61 15.20
CA GLU A 91 -5.46 -9.44 14.37
C GLU A 91 -5.60 -9.77 12.88
N ARG A 92 -5.95 -8.77 12.07
CA ARG A 92 -6.00 -8.93 10.62
C ARG A 92 -4.61 -8.72 10.03
N PRO A 93 -4.17 -9.54 9.07
CA PRO A 93 -2.91 -9.31 8.39
C PRO A 93 -2.89 -7.95 7.67
N ARG A 94 -1.73 -7.28 7.68
CA ARG A 94 -1.51 -5.99 7.02
C ARG A 94 -0.25 -6.06 6.17
N LEU A 95 -0.33 -5.63 4.92
CA LEU A 95 0.84 -5.49 4.05
C LEU A 95 1.09 -4.00 3.81
N VAL A 96 2.34 -3.59 3.77
CA VAL A 96 2.77 -2.23 3.43
C VAL A 96 3.88 -2.35 2.38
N ALA A 97 3.83 -1.50 1.37
CA ALA A 97 4.92 -1.28 0.42
C ALA A 97 5.42 0.15 0.57
N GLU A 98 6.74 0.32 0.53
CA GLU A 98 7.41 1.60 0.38
C GLU A 98 8.39 1.46 -0.77
N LEU A 99 8.07 2.04 -1.91
CA LEU A 99 8.84 1.92 -3.15
C LEU A 99 9.56 3.23 -3.44
N ARG A 100 10.71 3.12 -4.12
CA ARG A 100 11.40 4.25 -4.73
C ARG A 100 11.17 4.15 -6.23
N VAL A 101 10.38 5.08 -6.78
CA VAL A 101 10.04 5.07 -8.20
C VAL A 101 10.43 6.38 -8.85
N THR A 102 10.69 6.36 -10.15
CA THR A 102 10.82 7.60 -10.90
C THR A 102 9.44 8.25 -11.09
N SER A 103 9.38 9.57 -11.21
CA SER A 103 8.12 10.29 -11.49
C SER A 103 7.38 9.76 -12.72
N THR A 104 8.12 9.30 -13.74
CA THR A 104 7.56 8.71 -14.98
C THR A 104 6.98 7.32 -14.81
N GLU A 105 7.46 6.54 -13.84
CA GLU A 105 6.96 5.18 -13.55
C GLU A 105 5.84 5.18 -12.52
N HIS A 106 5.68 6.30 -11.79
CA HIS A 106 4.75 6.45 -10.69
C HIS A 106 3.35 5.93 -11.04
N SER A 107 2.69 6.48 -12.08
CA SER A 107 1.33 6.07 -12.46
C SER A 107 1.21 4.58 -12.80
N LYS A 108 2.20 4.02 -13.51
CA LYS A 108 2.21 2.58 -13.85
C LYS A 108 2.33 1.71 -12.61
N ARG A 109 3.15 2.13 -11.63
CA ARG A 109 3.32 1.42 -10.37
C ARG A 109 2.07 1.51 -9.51
N VAL A 110 1.40 2.67 -9.49
CA VAL A 110 0.11 2.85 -8.84
C VAL A 110 -0.93 1.86 -9.37
N ASP A 111 -1.06 1.75 -10.70
CA ASP A 111 -2.01 0.83 -11.33
C ASP A 111 -1.68 -0.63 -11.00
N ALA A 112 -0.40 -1.01 -11.02
CA ALA A 112 0.05 -2.35 -10.66
C ALA A 112 -0.24 -2.72 -9.20
N LEU A 113 0.07 -1.82 -8.25
CA LEU A 113 -0.24 -1.99 -6.82
C LEU A 113 -1.76 -2.10 -6.58
N THR A 114 -2.53 -1.31 -7.32
CA THR A 114 -4.00 -1.35 -7.30
C THR A 114 -4.53 -2.68 -7.82
N SER A 115 -4.07 -3.13 -8.99
CA SER A 115 -4.50 -4.40 -9.58
C SER A 115 -4.12 -5.60 -8.71
N ALA A 116 -2.93 -5.60 -8.12
CA ALA A 116 -2.53 -6.66 -7.20
C ALA A 116 -3.38 -6.67 -5.93
N ALA A 117 -3.74 -5.50 -5.40
CA ALA A 117 -4.64 -5.40 -4.26
C ALA A 117 -6.00 -6.07 -4.53
N VAL A 118 -6.51 -5.94 -5.75
CA VAL A 118 -7.78 -6.54 -6.19
C VAL A 118 -7.66 -8.05 -6.32
N GLN A 119 -6.58 -8.52 -6.94
CA GLN A 119 -6.36 -9.95 -7.18
C GLN A 119 -6.03 -10.73 -5.90
N LEU A 120 -5.29 -10.12 -4.96
CA LEU A 120 -4.79 -10.79 -3.77
C LEU A 120 -5.82 -11.01 -2.66
N MET A 121 -6.87 -10.19 -2.61
CA MET A 121 -7.46 -9.92 -1.29
C MET A 121 -8.84 -10.48 -1.01
N HIS A 122 -9.71 -10.76 -1.99
CA HIS A 122 -11.11 -11.15 -1.70
C HIS A 122 -11.77 -10.29 -0.58
N SER A 123 -11.33 -9.03 -0.42
CA SER A 123 -11.51 -8.19 0.78
C SER A 123 -12.49 -7.05 0.51
N ARG A 124 -13.28 -6.67 1.52
CA ARG A 124 -14.18 -5.51 1.51
C ARG A 124 -13.50 -4.18 1.84
N LEU A 125 -12.18 -4.12 2.05
CA LEU A 125 -11.51 -2.83 2.19
C LEU A 125 -10.05 -2.89 1.74
N VAL A 126 -9.69 -2.05 0.77
CA VAL A 126 -8.30 -1.82 0.35
C VAL A 126 -7.98 -0.35 0.60
N PHE A 127 -6.77 -0.06 1.09
CA PHE A 127 -6.37 1.32 1.31
C PHE A 127 -4.95 1.56 0.85
N ALA A 128 -4.78 1.89 -0.43
CA ALA A 128 -3.52 2.45 -0.87
C ALA A 128 -3.44 3.92 -0.41
N ARG A 129 -2.32 4.30 0.20
CA ARG A 129 -2.01 5.70 0.50
C ARG A 129 -0.73 6.08 -0.17
N HIS A 130 -0.79 7.12 -0.97
CA HIS A 130 0.37 7.70 -1.62
C HIS A 130 0.83 8.86 -0.74
N ASP A 131 1.91 8.65 -0.01
CA ASP A 131 2.64 9.74 0.61
C ASP A 131 3.78 10.15 -0.32
N GLN A 132 3.87 11.44 -0.62
CA GLN A 132 5.12 11.97 -1.17
C GLN A 132 6.20 11.82 -0.09
N SER A 133 7.30 11.15 -0.41
CA SER A 133 8.53 11.34 0.35
C SER A 133 8.99 12.79 0.20
N GLU A 134 9.57 13.35 1.26
CA GLU A 134 10.08 14.72 1.29
C GLU A 134 10.86 15.09 0.01
N GLY A 135 10.45 16.16 -0.67
CA GLY A 135 11.22 16.80 -1.74
C GLY A 135 10.72 16.66 -3.19
N ALA A 136 9.64 15.92 -3.46
CA ALA A 136 9.11 15.75 -4.82
C ALA A 136 8.37 16.99 -5.35
N ALA A 137 8.83 17.59 -6.46
CA ALA A 137 8.14 18.65 -7.18
C ALA A 137 7.46 18.06 -8.42
N TYR A 138 6.22 17.58 -8.28
CA TYR A 138 5.36 17.23 -9.42
C TYR A 138 3.88 17.48 -9.10
N ASP A 139 3.14 17.81 -10.16
CA ASP A 139 1.80 18.42 -10.20
C ASP A 139 0.63 17.52 -9.76
N GLU A 140 0.87 16.38 -9.10
CA GLU A 140 -0.15 15.43 -8.63
C GLU A 140 0.17 14.81 -7.24
N ALA A 141 -0.77 14.91 -6.30
CA ALA A 141 -0.72 14.43 -4.92
C ALA A 141 -1.87 13.43 -4.77
N VAL A 142 -1.61 12.22 -5.24
CA VAL A 142 -2.67 11.25 -5.56
C VAL A 142 -2.87 10.27 -4.41
N CYS A 143 -3.59 10.56 -3.31
CA CYS A 143 -4.03 9.46 -2.42
C CYS A 143 -5.14 8.65 -3.13
N VAL A 144 -4.83 7.50 -3.75
CA VAL A 144 -5.83 6.57 -4.31
C VAL A 144 -6.43 5.68 -3.22
N PHE A 145 -7.60 6.07 -2.73
CA PHE A 145 -8.41 5.20 -1.87
C PHE A 145 -8.99 4.04 -2.68
N LEU A 146 -9.21 2.87 -2.09
CA LEU A 146 -9.81 1.70 -2.77
C LEU A 146 -10.84 1.02 -1.85
N ALA A 147 -11.94 1.70 -1.54
CA ALA A 147 -12.98 1.06 -0.73
C ALA A 147 -13.77 0.04 -1.56
N SER A 148 -14.18 -1.10 -1.01
CA SER A 148 -14.84 -2.17 -1.76
C SER A 148 -16.02 -1.73 -2.61
N SER A 149 -16.30 -2.55 -3.63
CA SER A 149 -17.53 -2.51 -4.43
C SER A 149 -18.78 -2.26 -3.56
N GLY A 150 -19.62 -1.31 -3.96
CA GLY A 150 -20.85 -0.96 -3.25
C GLY A 150 -21.10 0.54 -3.24
N GLU A 151 -21.83 1.02 -2.24
CA GLU A 151 -22.08 2.45 -2.06
C GLU A 151 -20.81 3.23 -1.70
N LEU A 152 -20.76 4.50 -2.09
CA LEU A 152 -19.65 5.39 -1.74
C LEU A 152 -19.54 5.50 -0.20
N PRO A 153 -18.38 5.17 0.40
CA PRO A 153 -18.16 5.29 1.83
C PRO A 153 -18.51 6.68 2.36
N GLN A 154 -19.13 6.74 3.54
CA GLN A 154 -19.53 8.01 4.16
C GLN A 154 -18.34 8.98 4.32
N ARG A 155 -17.16 8.46 4.64
CA ARG A 155 -15.94 9.27 4.75
C ARG A 155 -15.51 9.89 3.42
N LEU A 156 -15.60 9.16 2.31
CA LEU A 156 -15.34 9.72 0.98
C LEU A 156 -16.41 10.75 0.57
N ARG A 157 -17.68 10.53 0.94
CA ARG A 157 -18.75 11.53 0.77
C ARG A 157 -18.45 12.84 1.52
N SER A 158 -18.06 12.73 2.79
CA SER A 158 -17.69 13.90 3.62
C SER A 158 -16.50 14.66 3.03
N LEU A 159 -15.50 13.93 2.52
CA LEU A 159 -14.33 14.54 1.89
C LEU A 159 -14.65 15.21 0.56
N GLN A 160 -15.50 14.60 -0.27
CA GLN A 160 -15.94 15.19 -1.53
C GLN A 160 -16.71 16.50 -1.29
N ALA A 161 -17.46 16.60 -0.19
CA ALA A 161 -18.11 17.85 0.21
C ALA A 161 -17.10 18.93 0.68
N ALA A 162 -16.02 18.53 1.34
CA ALA A 162 -14.97 19.44 1.82
C ALA A 162 -14.01 19.88 0.70
N ILE A 163 -13.79 19.03 -0.32
CA ILE A 163 -12.86 19.26 -1.43
C ILE A 163 -13.63 19.12 -2.75
N PRO A 164 -14.21 20.21 -3.29
CA PRO A 164 -15.06 20.15 -4.48
C PRO A 164 -14.37 19.66 -5.76
N LYS A 165 -13.03 19.72 -5.80
CA LYS A 165 -12.20 19.25 -6.92
C LYS A 165 -11.71 17.80 -6.73
N LEU A 166 -12.21 17.10 -5.72
CA LEU A 166 -11.94 15.67 -5.54
C LEU A 166 -12.66 14.87 -6.61
N ASP A 167 -11.89 14.20 -7.47
CA ASP A 167 -12.43 13.22 -8.41
C ASP A 167 -12.67 11.90 -7.69
N VAL A 168 -13.86 11.33 -7.84
CA VAL A 168 -14.26 10.07 -7.19
C VAL A 168 -14.89 9.17 -8.24
N GLN A 169 -14.29 8.00 -8.45
CA GLN A 169 -14.68 7.06 -9.49
C GLN A 169 -14.98 5.69 -8.89
N SER A 170 -16.07 5.08 -9.34
CA SER A 170 -16.36 3.67 -9.04
C SER A 170 -15.69 2.79 -10.09
N THR A 171 -15.03 1.73 -9.62
CA THR A 171 -14.38 0.72 -10.45
C THR A 171 -14.87 -0.67 -10.03
N PRO A 172 -14.70 -1.73 -10.85
CA PRO A 172 -15.00 -3.10 -10.43
C PRO A 172 -14.25 -3.53 -9.15
N ALA A 173 -13.11 -2.87 -8.89
CA ALA A 173 -12.24 -3.06 -7.75
C ALA A 173 -12.67 -2.29 -6.49
N GLY A 174 -13.58 -1.31 -6.62
CA GLY A 174 -13.92 -0.39 -5.54
C GLY A 174 -13.92 1.08 -5.95
N TRP A 175 -13.95 1.96 -4.96
CA TRP A 175 -13.96 3.41 -5.14
C TRP A 175 -12.55 3.99 -5.13
N GLN A 176 -12.21 4.73 -6.17
CA GLN A 176 -11.00 5.53 -6.28
C GLN A 176 -11.30 7.00 -6.01
N ALA A 177 -10.43 7.67 -5.26
CA ALA A 177 -10.47 9.13 -5.13
C ALA A 177 -9.12 9.71 -5.54
N ARG A 178 -9.12 10.85 -6.26
CA ARG A 178 -7.93 11.53 -6.77
C ARG A 178 -8.09 13.03 -6.63
N VAL A 179 -7.02 13.73 -6.30
CA VAL A 179 -7.00 15.20 -6.28
C VAL A 179 -5.66 15.70 -6.82
N SER A 180 -5.70 16.72 -7.68
CA SER A 180 -4.48 17.41 -8.06
C SER A 180 -4.06 18.42 -6.98
N PRO A 181 -2.77 18.58 -6.67
CA PRO A 181 -2.22 19.50 -5.68
C PRO A 181 -2.40 20.95 -6.11
N GLU A 182 -2.51 21.21 -7.42
CA GLU A 182 -2.93 22.49 -7.98
C GLU A 182 -4.41 22.81 -7.66
N ALA A 183 -5.23 21.77 -7.47
CA ALA A 183 -6.61 21.90 -7.06
C ALA A 183 -6.78 22.12 -5.54
N LEU A 184 -5.74 21.86 -4.74
CA LEU A 184 -5.77 22.00 -3.28
C LEU A 184 -5.30 23.40 -2.85
N SER A 185 -6.22 24.21 -2.33
CA SER A 185 -5.85 25.39 -1.53
C SER A 185 -5.01 24.96 -0.31
N PRO A 186 -4.24 25.86 0.32
CA PRO A 186 -3.46 25.52 1.51
C PRO A 186 -4.29 24.87 2.64
N SER A 187 -5.53 25.34 2.85
CA SER A 187 -6.46 24.71 3.81
C SER A 187 -6.90 23.32 3.37
N ALA A 188 -7.28 23.16 2.10
CA ALA A 188 -7.69 21.87 1.54
C ALA A 188 -6.53 20.84 1.55
N ARG A 189 -5.28 21.29 1.44
CA ARG A 189 -4.10 20.43 1.57
C ARG A 189 -3.96 19.88 2.99
N SER A 190 -4.19 20.72 4.00
CA SER A 190 -4.18 20.28 5.40
C SER A 190 -5.33 19.29 5.67
N ASP A 191 -6.53 19.58 5.18
CA ASP A 191 -7.70 18.70 5.34
C ASP A 191 -7.49 17.36 4.63
N TRP A 192 -6.90 17.39 3.43
CA TRP A 192 -6.52 16.21 2.66
C TRP A 192 -5.48 15.35 3.37
N GLN A 193 -4.44 15.97 3.91
CA GLN A 193 -3.40 15.28 4.66
C GLN A 193 -3.97 14.63 5.93
N ALA A 194 -4.75 15.38 6.71
CA ALA A 194 -5.43 14.87 7.89
C ALA A 194 -6.38 13.70 7.57
N PHE A 195 -7.07 13.76 6.41
CA PHE A 195 -7.87 12.65 5.92
C PHE A 195 -7.04 11.42 5.57
N CYS A 196 -5.96 11.55 4.79
CA CYS A 196 -5.09 10.42 4.45
C CYS A 196 -4.46 9.82 5.73
N ASP A 197 -4.08 10.64 6.71
CA ASP A 197 -3.59 10.21 8.03
C ASP A 197 -4.64 9.45 8.84
N ALA A 198 -5.85 9.99 8.96
CA ALA A 198 -6.93 9.33 9.70
C ALA A 198 -7.32 7.98 9.10
N ILE A 199 -7.41 7.89 7.77
CA ILE A 199 -7.70 6.60 7.10
C ILE A 199 -6.53 5.63 7.27
N SER A 200 -5.29 6.11 7.21
CA SER A 200 -4.13 5.24 7.47
C SER A 200 -4.16 4.65 8.86
N ALA A 201 -4.44 5.49 9.86
CA ALA A 201 -4.56 5.04 11.24
C ALA A 201 -5.65 3.97 11.36
N ASP A 202 -6.85 4.24 10.83
CA ASP A 202 -7.96 3.28 10.88
C ASP A 202 -7.65 1.95 10.19
N VAL A 203 -6.94 1.99 9.08
CA VAL A 203 -6.57 0.80 8.30
C VAL A 203 -5.47 0.01 9.01
N LEU A 204 -4.59 0.69 9.76
CA LEU A 204 -3.53 0.04 10.52
C LEU A 204 -4.02 -0.51 11.87
N THR A 205 -5.10 0.03 12.43
CA THR A 205 -5.80 -0.50 13.62
C THR A 205 -6.85 -1.56 13.27
#